data_AF-A0AAP0RQD1-F1
#
_entry.id   AF-A0AAP0RQD1-F1
#
_cell.length_a   1.000
_cell.length_b   1.000
_cell.length_c   1.000
_cell.angle_alpha   90.00
_cell.angle_beta   90.00
_cell.angle_gamma   90.00
#
_symmetry.space_group_name_H-M   'P 1'
#
loop_
_entity.id
_entity.type
_entity.pdbx_description
1 polymer ?
#
loop_
_entity_poly.entity_id
_entity_poly.type
_entity_poly.pdbx_seq_one_letter_code
_entity_poly.pdbx_strand_id
1 'polypeptide(L)'
;MVNESLGTICNAHVVHADRSEYGAQDENCIKLAELAATAVDFPKTGKVVTMPSHLKPKLYPDFMGKANFQSYKSEKILGKLYRHVKDGYDEDLATSSELTSVPGDIPYDTDLEVAGSEDFIVDAWDYKCSYEGQLNGLLGQYKVNREEEVVTGHIWSMPKSNSKKQGELKERLKHAYSALKKEFRQIFEKMDSKFEQLGENERNRVYEQKASAWYQVTYHPEWVKKSLELQKPDGTGEKVMLSFAWITADYLARIKIRRKGTWRC
;
A
#
# COMPACT_ATOMS: atom_id res chain seq x y z
N MET A 1 25.67 3.58 -20.44
CA MET A 1 25.31 2.23 -20.91
C MET A 1 26.45 1.24 -20.60
N VAL A 2 26.86 1.11 -19.32
CA VAL A 2 28.02 0.28 -18.89
C VAL A 2 27.69 -0.61 -17.66
N ASN A 3 26.44 -0.63 -17.22
CA ASN A 3 26.02 -1.34 -16.00
C ASN A 3 25.19 -2.62 -16.28
N GLU A 4 25.14 -3.08 -17.52
CA GLU A 4 24.39 -4.30 -17.89
C GLU A 4 25.08 -5.59 -17.40
N SER A 5 26.39 -5.53 -17.11
CA SER A 5 27.14 -6.69 -16.64
C SER A 5 26.88 -7.02 -15.18
N LEU A 6 26.70 -6.03 -14.28
CA LEU A 6 26.54 -6.26 -12.85
C LEU A 6 25.29 -7.11 -12.55
N GLY A 7 24.14 -6.73 -13.09
CA GLY A 7 22.90 -7.50 -12.88
C GLY A 7 23.01 -8.94 -13.38
N THR A 8 23.72 -9.14 -14.50
CA THR A 8 23.95 -10.48 -15.07
C THR A 8 24.88 -11.32 -14.18
N ILE A 9 25.96 -10.72 -13.66
CA ILE A 9 26.92 -11.39 -12.76
C ILE A 9 26.23 -11.78 -11.46
N CYS A 10 25.47 -10.87 -10.84
CA CYS A 10 24.74 -11.15 -9.59
C CYS A 10 23.70 -12.26 -9.77
N ASN A 11 22.95 -12.24 -10.88
CA ASN A 11 21.99 -13.32 -11.18
C ASN A 11 22.69 -14.66 -11.36
N ALA A 12 23.85 -14.69 -12.04
CA ALA A 12 24.62 -15.91 -12.17
C ALA A 12 25.13 -16.43 -10.81
N HIS A 13 25.60 -15.53 -9.94
CA HIS A 13 26.06 -15.89 -8.59
C HIS A 13 24.96 -16.61 -7.80
N VAL A 14 23.73 -16.10 -7.85
CA VAL A 14 22.56 -16.74 -7.19
C VAL A 14 22.34 -18.15 -7.71
N VAL A 15 22.42 -18.36 -9.03
CA VAL A 15 22.23 -19.69 -9.64
C VAL A 15 23.34 -20.66 -9.25
N HIS A 16 24.61 -20.24 -9.31
CA HIS A 16 25.74 -21.10 -8.93
C HIS A 16 25.70 -21.44 -7.44
N ALA A 17 25.37 -20.47 -6.59
CA ALA A 17 25.24 -20.69 -5.16
C ALA A 17 24.07 -21.62 -4.83
N ASP A 18 22.99 -21.57 -5.59
CA ASP A 18 21.86 -22.49 -5.41
C ASP A 18 22.21 -23.92 -5.82
N ARG A 19 23.00 -24.10 -6.88
CA ARG A 19 23.39 -25.43 -7.40
C ARG A 19 24.51 -26.12 -6.62
N SER A 20 25.48 -25.36 -6.13
CA SER A 20 26.63 -25.94 -5.45
C SER A 20 26.27 -26.40 -4.04
N GLU A 21 26.76 -27.57 -3.61
CA GLU A 21 26.63 -28.01 -2.23
C GLU A 21 27.35 -27.07 -1.25
N TYR A 22 28.45 -26.46 -1.70
CA TYR A 22 29.22 -25.45 -0.95
C TYR A 22 28.55 -24.07 -0.94
N GLY A 23 27.43 -23.90 -1.65
CA GLY A 23 26.68 -22.65 -1.69
C GLY A 23 27.51 -21.50 -2.23
N ALA A 24 27.50 -20.36 -1.52
CA ALA A 24 28.27 -19.17 -1.91
C ALA A 24 29.80 -19.32 -1.74
N GLN A 25 30.26 -20.41 -1.10
CA GLN A 25 31.69 -20.71 -0.96
C GLN A 25 32.26 -21.48 -2.16
N ASP A 26 31.43 -21.82 -3.15
CA ASP A 26 31.90 -22.40 -4.41
C ASP A 26 32.89 -21.47 -5.11
N GLU A 27 33.92 -22.03 -5.74
CA GLU A 27 34.95 -21.26 -6.46
C GLU A 27 34.32 -20.36 -7.55
N ASN A 28 33.26 -20.83 -8.22
CA ASN A 28 32.56 -20.04 -9.23
C ASN A 28 31.83 -18.85 -8.59
N CYS A 29 31.25 -19.03 -7.40
CA CYS A 29 30.61 -17.95 -6.64
C CYS A 29 31.62 -16.91 -6.18
N ILE A 30 32.76 -17.33 -5.64
CA ILE A 30 33.85 -16.43 -5.22
C ILE A 30 34.31 -15.57 -6.42
N LYS A 31 34.56 -16.22 -7.56
CA LYS A 31 34.95 -15.52 -8.79
C LYS A 31 33.88 -14.54 -9.28
N LEU A 32 32.60 -14.90 -9.19
CA LEU A 32 31.50 -13.99 -9.54
C LEU A 32 31.39 -12.82 -8.56
N ALA A 33 31.67 -13.04 -7.27
CA ALA A 33 31.69 -11.98 -6.27
C ALA A 33 32.81 -10.96 -6.53
N GLU A 34 34.02 -11.42 -6.90
CA GLU A 34 35.14 -10.55 -7.30
C GLU A 34 34.80 -9.70 -8.54
N LEU A 35 34.17 -10.33 -9.55
CA LEU A 35 33.71 -9.64 -10.76
C LEU A 35 32.62 -8.62 -10.44
N ALA A 36 31.69 -8.93 -9.54
CA ALA A 36 30.65 -8.01 -9.10
C ALA A 36 31.24 -6.82 -8.34
N ALA A 37 32.19 -7.05 -7.43
CA ALA A 37 32.88 -5.99 -6.71
C ALA A 37 33.60 -5.02 -7.67
N THR A 38 34.33 -5.57 -8.64
CA THR A 38 35.01 -4.76 -9.66
C THR A 38 34.02 -3.96 -10.52
N ALA A 39 32.87 -4.55 -10.86
CA ALA A 39 31.84 -3.88 -11.66
C ALA A 39 31.18 -2.71 -10.89
N VAL A 40 30.99 -2.84 -9.57
CA VAL A 40 30.47 -1.75 -8.72
C VAL A 40 31.46 -0.59 -8.63
N ASP A 41 32.76 -0.86 -8.58
CA ASP A 41 33.81 0.16 -8.56
C ASP A 41 34.17 0.73 -9.94
N PHE A 42 33.44 0.36 -11.00
CA PHE A 42 33.63 0.93 -12.34
C PHE A 42 33.61 2.47 -12.37
N PRO A 43 32.69 3.19 -11.69
CA PRO A 43 32.68 4.66 -11.70
C PRO A 43 33.97 5.28 -11.14
N LYS A 44 34.69 4.56 -10.26
CA LYS A 44 35.95 5.03 -9.65
C LYS A 44 37.18 4.59 -10.44
N THR A 45 37.14 3.37 -11.00
CA THR A 45 38.33 2.71 -11.56
C THR A 45 38.36 2.70 -13.08
N GLY A 46 37.24 2.93 -13.74
CA GLY A 46 37.08 2.81 -15.20
C GLY A 46 37.22 1.38 -15.73
N LYS A 47 37.38 0.36 -14.88
CA LYS A 47 37.62 -1.03 -15.30
C LYS A 47 36.33 -1.72 -15.71
N VAL A 48 36.18 -2.00 -17.00
CA VAL A 48 35.02 -2.75 -17.53
C VAL A 48 35.17 -4.24 -17.25
N VAL A 49 34.13 -4.83 -16.65
CA VAL A 49 34.07 -6.27 -16.37
C VAL A 49 33.14 -6.95 -17.37
N THR A 50 33.60 -8.06 -17.94
CA THR A 50 32.82 -8.91 -18.84
C THR A 50 32.54 -10.26 -18.20
N MET A 51 31.30 -10.73 -18.30
CA MET A 51 30.86 -12.01 -17.75
C MET A 51 31.50 -13.20 -18.50
N PRO A 52 32.26 -14.09 -17.84
CA PRO A 52 32.82 -15.28 -18.49
C PRO A 52 31.72 -16.21 -19.02
N SER A 53 31.91 -16.75 -20.23
CA SER A 53 30.91 -17.57 -20.92
C SER A 53 30.54 -18.85 -20.15
N HIS A 54 31.52 -19.50 -19.52
CA HIS A 54 31.31 -20.72 -18.72
C HIS A 54 30.51 -20.49 -17.44
N LEU A 55 30.49 -19.26 -16.92
CA LEU A 55 29.74 -18.90 -15.73
C LEU A 55 28.30 -18.47 -16.04
N LYS A 56 27.92 -18.36 -17.32
CA LYS A 56 26.55 -17.99 -17.71
C LYS A 56 25.61 -19.19 -17.50
N PRO A 57 24.61 -19.10 -16.60
CA PRO A 57 23.70 -20.21 -16.37
C PRO A 57 22.75 -20.44 -17.55
N LYS A 58 22.48 -21.71 -17.83
CA LYS A 58 21.51 -22.15 -18.86
C LYS A 58 20.11 -22.38 -18.29
N LEU A 59 20.03 -22.85 -17.04
CA LEU A 59 18.77 -22.99 -16.29
C LEU A 59 18.89 -22.22 -14.99
N TYR A 60 17.76 -21.73 -14.50
CA TYR A 60 17.63 -20.88 -13.32
C TYR A 60 16.78 -21.60 -12.26
N PRO A 61 16.95 -21.33 -10.97
CA PRO A 61 16.06 -21.87 -9.98
C PRO A 61 14.65 -21.29 -10.14
N ASP A 62 13.64 -22.08 -9.80
CA ASP A 62 12.22 -21.77 -9.87
C ASP A 62 11.86 -20.41 -9.24
N PHE A 63 12.48 -20.06 -8.11
CA PHE A 63 12.24 -18.79 -7.43
C PHE A 63 12.70 -17.54 -8.21
N MET A 64 13.48 -17.68 -9.29
CA MET A 64 13.87 -16.54 -10.15
C MET A 64 12.83 -16.22 -11.24
N GLY A 65 11.70 -16.94 -11.28
CA GLY A 65 10.55 -16.57 -12.12
C GLY A 65 10.78 -16.69 -13.63
N LYS A 66 11.71 -17.55 -14.07
CA LYS A 66 11.91 -17.87 -15.50
C LYS A 66 10.84 -18.85 -15.98
N ALA A 67 10.66 -18.90 -17.31
CA ALA A 67 9.73 -19.86 -17.93
C ALA A 67 10.12 -21.31 -17.57
N ASN A 68 9.14 -22.21 -17.48
CA ASN A 68 9.34 -23.57 -16.97
C ASN A 68 10.47 -24.34 -17.68
N PHE A 69 10.65 -24.15 -19.00
CA PHE A 69 11.71 -24.82 -19.77
C PHE A 69 13.12 -24.28 -19.49
N GLN A 70 13.25 -23.13 -18.84
CA GLN A 70 14.51 -22.52 -18.41
C GLN A 70 14.70 -22.61 -16.89
N SER A 71 13.84 -23.34 -16.19
CA SER A 71 13.81 -23.39 -14.74
C SER A 71 14.08 -24.79 -14.21
N TYR A 72 14.67 -24.90 -13.02
CA TYR A 72 14.77 -26.13 -12.24
C TYR A 72 14.22 -25.90 -10.83
N LYS A 73 13.70 -26.95 -10.20
CA LYS A 73 13.18 -26.90 -8.85
C LYS A 73 14.35 -26.78 -7.85
N SER A 74 14.46 -25.67 -7.11
CA SER A 74 15.46 -25.56 -6.05
C SER A 74 15.02 -26.35 -4.80
N GLU A 75 15.94 -27.13 -4.24
CA GLU A 75 15.74 -27.88 -2.99
C GLU A 75 16.22 -27.10 -1.75
N LYS A 76 16.78 -25.90 -1.95
CA LYS A 76 17.27 -25.03 -0.89
C LYS A 76 16.15 -24.18 -0.29
N ILE A 77 16.49 -23.50 0.82
CA ILE A 77 15.54 -22.71 1.61
C ILE A 77 14.80 -21.66 0.77
N LEU A 78 15.48 -21.00 -0.17
CA LEU A 78 14.85 -19.99 -1.03
C LEU A 78 13.80 -20.60 -1.97
N GLY A 79 14.08 -21.75 -2.58
CA GLY A 79 13.12 -22.48 -3.42
C GLY A 79 11.92 -22.98 -2.62
N LYS A 80 12.15 -23.49 -1.40
CA LYS A 80 11.08 -23.91 -0.49
C LYS A 80 10.19 -22.74 -0.10
N LEU A 81 10.78 -21.63 0.37
CA LEU A 81 10.04 -20.42 0.76
C LEU A 81 9.25 -19.84 -0.41
N TYR A 82 9.85 -19.76 -1.60
CA TYR A 82 9.17 -19.27 -2.80
C TYR A 82 7.89 -20.05 -3.10
N ARG A 83 7.95 -21.39 -3.06
CA ARG A 83 6.78 -22.24 -3.30
C ARG A 83 5.72 -22.06 -2.22
N HIS A 84 6.11 -22.10 -0.94
CA HIS A 84 5.16 -21.87 0.16
C HIS A 84 4.44 -20.52 0.08
N VAL A 85 5.16 -19.45 -0.26
CA VAL A 85 4.56 -18.11 -0.41
C VAL A 85 3.70 -18.02 -1.67
N LYS A 86 4.15 -18.61 -2.78
CA LYS A 86 3.39 -18.60 -4.03
C LYS A 86 2.08 -19.36 -3.91
N ASP A 87 2.12 -20.55 -3.31
CA ASP A 87 0.95 -21.39 -3.10
C ASP A 87 -0.05 -20.67 -2.17
N GLY A 88 0.44 -20.00 -1.11
CA GLY A 88 -0.40 -19.17 -0.23
C GLY A 88 -1.00 -17.93 -0.91
N TYR A 89 -0.23 -17.24 -1.78
CA TYR A 89 -0.74 -16.08 -2.53
C TYR A 89 -1.83 -16.46 -3.54
N ASP A 90 -1.70 -17.62 -4.21
CA ASP A 90 -2.71 -18.08 -5.18
C ASP A 90 -4.01 -18.50 -4.46
N GLU A 91 -3.93 -19.03 -3.23
CA GLU A 91 -5.09 -19.27 -2.35
C GLU A 91 -5.70 -17.96 -1.82
N ASP A 92 -4.89 -17.02 -1.32
CA ASP A 92 -5.36 -15.73 -0.77
C ASP A 92 -5.97 -14.81 -1.84
N LEU A 93 -5.53 -14.88 -3.10
CA LEU A 93 -6.15 -14.14 -4.20
C LEU A 93 -7.55 -14.67 -4.54
N ALA A 94 -7.80 -15.97 -4.35
CA ALA A 94 -9.15 -16.53 -4.45
C ALA A 94 -10.03 -16.11 -3.26
N THR A 95 -9.46 -16.08 -2.04
CA THR A 95 -10.18 -15.71 -0.81
C THR A 95 -10.40 -14.20 -0.64
N SER A 96 -9.54 -13.33 -1.18
CA SER A 96 -9.71 -11.86 -1.13
C SER A 96 -10.91 -11.36 -1.95
N SER A 97 -11.42 -12.18 -2.87
CA SER A 97 -12.72 -11.96 -3.52
C SER A 97 -13.87 -11.98 -2.50
N GLU A 98 -13.74 -12.73 -1.40
CA GLU A 98 -14.75 -12.89 -0.35
C GLU A 98 -14.61 -11.90 0.82
N LEU A 99 -13.50 -11.13 0.92
CA LEU A 99 -13.41 -9.98 1.84
C LEU A 99 -14.20 -8.79 1.27
N THR A 100 -15.50 -8.98 1.04
CA THR A 100 -16.46 -7.89 1.03
C THR A 100 -16.88 -7.72 2.48
N SER A 101 -16.40 -6.67 3.16
CA SER A 101 -17.06 -6.24 4.39
C SER A 101 -18.49 -5.91 4.01
N VAL A 102 -19.42 -6.80 4.36
CA VAL A 102 -20.83 -6.56 4.15
C VAL A 102 -21.17 -5.27 4.94
N PRO A 103 -21.94 -4.34 4.37
CA PRO A 103 -22.25 -3.06 5.02
C PRO A 103 -22.76 -3.16 6.47
N GLY A 104 -23.33 -4.31 6.86
CA GLY A 104 -23.82 -4.59 8.21
C GLY A 104 -22.76 -4.96 9.26
N ASP A 105 -21.53 -5.28 8.86
CA ASP A 105 -20.48 -5.78 9.77
C ASP A 105 -19.43 -4.73 10.15
N ILE A 106 -19.62 -3.47 9.74
CA ILE A 106 -18.68 -2.39 10.06
C ILE A 106 -18.82 -2.04 11.54
N PRO A 107 -17.78 -2.26 12.37
CA PRO A 107 -17.86 -1.94 13.80
C PRO A 107 -17.91 -0.43 13.99
N TYR A 108 -18.92 0.01 14.75
CA TYR A 108 -19.09 1.40 15.13
C TYR A 108 -18.77 1.60 16.61
N ASP A 109 -17.89 2.55 16.91
CA ASP A 109 -17.40 2.86 18.25
C ASP A 109 -18.01 4.17 18.74
N THR A 110 -19.03 4.05 19.58
CA THR A 110 -19.77 5.19 20.16
C THR A 110 -18.89 6.09 21.05
N ASP A 111 -17.71 5.62 21.50
CA ASP A 111 -16.79 6.49 22.26
C ASP A 111 -16.18 7.60 21.42
N LEU A 112 -16.17 7.44 20.09
CA LEU A 112 -15.66 8.44 19.15
C LEU A 112 -16.67 9.54 18.87
N GLU A 113 -17.89 9.46 19.42
CA GLU A 113 -18.87 10.54 19.41
C GLU A 113 -18.51 11.63 20.43
N VAL A 114 -18.50 12.88 19.98
CA VAL A 114 -18.20 14.04 20.82
C VAL A 114 -19.38 15.01 20.73
N ALA A 115 -19.87 15.47 21.88
CA ALA A 115 -20.95 16.45 21.93
C ALA A 115 -20.58 17.75 21.19
N GLY A 116 -21.49 18.27 20.36
CA GLY A 116 -21.25 19.39 19.46
C GLY A 116 -20.63 18.98 18.12
N SER A 117 -20.52 17.68 17.83
CA SER A 117 -20.15 17.19 16.50
C SER A 117 -21.30 17.34 15.49
N GLU A 118 -22.55 17.40 15.98
CA GLU A 118 -23.77 17.51 15.20
C GLU A 118 -23.75 18.73 14.27
N ASP A 119 -23.17 19.84 14.74
CA ASP A 119 -23.02 21.09 13.99
C ASP A 119 -22.12 20.93 12.74
N PHE A 120 -21.27 19.90 12.71
CA PHE A 120 -20.33 19.65 11.62
C PHE A 120 -20.73 18.47 10.71
N ILE A 121 -21.83 17.77 11.01
CA ILE A 121 -22.22 16.55 10.29
C ILE A 121 -22.56 16.82 8.83
N VAL A 122 -23.25 17.93 8.54
CA VAL A 122 -23.64 18.29 7.17
C VAL A 122 -22.41 18.58 6.31
N ASP A 123 -21.50 19.43 6.80
CA ASP A 123 -20.25 19.74 6.10
C ASP A 123 -19.37 18.48 5.95
N ALA A 124 -19.29 17.65 7.00
CA ALA A 124 -18.54 16.40 6.98
C ALA A 124 -19.07 15.45 5.89
N TRP A 125 -20.39 15.39 5.71
CA TRP A 125 -21.02 14.57 4.67
C TRP A 125 -20.65 15.07 3.26
N ASP A 126 -20.70 16.37 3.03
CA ASP A 126 -20.34 16.95 1.72
C ASP A 126 -18.85 16.72 1.40
N TYR A 127 -17.98 16.88 2.39
CA TYR A 127 -16.56 16.54 2.23
C TYR A 127 -16.33 15.05 2.00
N LYS A 128 -17.08 14.18 2.67
CA LYS A 128 -17.00 12.73 2.43
C LYS A 128 -17.39 12.41 0.99
N CYS A 129 -18.51 12.93 0.50
CA CYS A 129 -18.96 12.70 -0.89
C CYS A 129 -17.92 13.18 -1.90
N SER A 130 -17.32 14.36 -1.67
CA SER A 130 -16.24 14.89 -2.50
C SER A 130 -15.00 13.98 -2.48
N TYR A 131 -14.59 13.52 -1.29
CA TYR A 131 -13.46 12.61 -1.12
C TYR A 131 -13.67 11.30 -1.87
N GLU A 132 -14.81 10.65 -1.66
CA GLU A 132 -15.16 9.39 -2.32
C GLU A 132 -15.21 9.54 -3.84
N GLY A 133 -15.75 10.65 -4.35
CA GLY A 133 -15.76 10.96 -5.78
C GLY A 133 -14.35 11.08 -6.36
N GLN A 134 -13.48 11.85 -5.71
CA GLN A 134 -12.08 12.01 -6.14
C GLN A 134 -11.28 10.71 -6.04
N LEU A 135 -11.47 9.95 -4.95
CA LEU A 135 -10.81 8.66 -4.75
C LEU A 135 -11.26 7.65 -5.81
N ASN A 136 -12.56 7.55 -6.10
CA ASN A 136 -13.08 6.68 -7.16
C ASN A 136 -12.55 7.08 -8.55
N GLY A 137 -12.45 8.38 -8.83
CA GLY A 137 -11.82 8.87 -10.05
C GLY A 137 -10.35 8.44 -10.17
N LEU A 138 -9.60 8.53 -9.05
CA LEU A 138 -8.21 8.09 -8.98
C LEU A 138 -8.08 6.57 -9.18
N LEU A 139 -8.90 5.77 -8.50
CA LEU A 139 -8.94 4.32 -8.65
C LEU A 139 -9.26 3.91 -10.10
N GLY A 140 -10.26 4.55 -10.71
CA GLY A 140 -10.66 4.30 -12.09
C GLY A 140 -9.56 4.64 -13.10
N GLN A 141 -8.86 5.76 -12.92
CA GLN A 141 -7.76 6.19 -13.80
C GLN A 141 -6.62 5.17 -13.84
N TYR A 142 -6.28 4.60 -12.68
CA TYR A 142 -5.18 3.65 -12.53
C TYR A 142 -5.61 2.18 -12.64
N LYS A 143 -6.91 1.94 -12.88
CA LYS A 143 -7.54 0.60 -12.94
C LYS A 143 -7.23 -0.21 -11.68
N VAL A 144 -7.37 0.43 -10.52
CA VAL A 144 -7.27 -0.21 -9.21
C VAL A 144 -8.68 -0.42 -8.69
N ASN A 145 -8.99 -1.65 -8.27
CA ASN A 145 -10.36 -2.03 -7.95
C ASN A 145 -10.76 -1.61 -6.53
N ARG A 146 -9.80 -1.59 -5.61
CA ARG A 146 -10.04 -1.61 -4.18
C ARG A 146 -9.39 -0.43 -3.46
N GLU A 147 -10.03 0.05 -2.40
CA GLU A 147 -9.54 1.21 -1.64
C GLU A 147 -8.30 0.81 -0.84
N GLU A 148 -8.36 -0.35 -0.18
CA GLU A 148 -7.31 -0.91 0.66
C GLU A 148 -5.96 -1.04 -0.07
N GLU A 149 -5.98 -1.29 -1.38
CA GLU A 149 -4.77 -1.37 -2.21
C GLU A 149 -3.98 -0.06 -2.22
N VAL A 150 -4.69 1.06 -2.34
CA VAL A 150 -4.07 2.38 -2.43
C VAL A 150 -3.71 2.88 -1.05
N VAL A 151 -4.55 2.60 -0.05
CA VAL A 151 -4.29 3.04 1.33
C VAL A 151 -3.10 2.31 1.94
N THR A 152 -2.98 1.00 1.73
CA THR A 152 -1.82 0.21 2.18
C THR A 152 -0.58 0.41 1.29
N GLY A 153 -0.78 0.90 0.07
CA GLY A 153 0.24 0.98 -0.97
C GLY A 153 0.56 -0.36 -1.63
N HIS A 154 -0.15 -1.44 -1.28
CA HIS A 154 -0.01 -2.75 -1.91
C HIS A 154 -1.01 -2.87 -3.08
N ILE A 155 -0.55 -2.55 -4.29
CA ILE A 155 -1.40 -2.56 -5.49
C ILE A 155 -1.22 -3.87 -6.27
N TRP A 156 -2.28 -4.67 -6.35
CA TRP A 156 -2.33 -5.97 -7.03
C TRP A 156 -3.30 -6.01 -8.22
N SER A 157 -4.36 -5.19 -8.24
CA SER A 157 -5.38 -5.19 -9.31
C SER A 157 -4.95 -4.44 -10.57
N MET A 158 -3.92 -3.59 -10.47
CA MET A 158 -3.42 -2.81 -11.60
C MET A 158 -2.95 -3.71 -12.76
N PRO A 159 -3.29 -3.39 -14.03
CA PRO A 159 -2.90 -4.18 -15.18
C PRO A 159 -1.38 -4.40 -15.29
N LYS A 160 -0.99 -5.64 -15.59
CA LYS A 160 0.43 -6.01 -15.76
C LYS A 160 1.03 -5.24 -16.95
N SER A 161 2.19 -4.63 -16.74
CA SER A 161 2.99 -3.95 -17.78
C SER A 161 4.48 -4.25 -17.58
N ASN A 162 5.36 -3.62 -18.36
CA ASN A 162 6.80 -3.71 -18.11
C ASN A 162 7.11 -3.24 -16.69
N SER A 163 7.99 -3.95 -15.97
CA SER A 163 8.30 -3.73 -14.54
C SER A 163 8.65 -2.28 -14.23
N LYS A 164 9.41 -1.61 -15.12
CA LYS A 164 9.75 -0.19 -14.98
C LYS A 164 8.51 0.71 -15.04
N LYS A 165 7.67 0.53 -16.06
CA LYS A 165 6.43 1.32 -16.24
C LYS A 165 5.44 1.07 -15.11
N GLN A 166 5.34 -0.18 -14.65
CA GLN A 166 4.48 -0.54 -13.54
C GLN A 166 4.96 0.11 -12.23
N GLY A 167 6.27 0.15 -11.99
CA GLY A 167 6.86 0.87 -10.86
C GLY A 167 6.52 2.37 -10.89
N GLU A 168 6.72 3.02 -12.03
CA GLU A 168 6.39 4.45 -12.22
C GLU A 168 4.89 4.74 -12.01
N LEU A 169 4.01 3.86 -12.49
CA LEU A 169 2.55 4.01 -12.29
C LEU A 169 2.15 3.86 -10.81
N LYS A 170 2.72 2.88 -10.10
CA LYS A 170 2.50 2.69 -8.66
C LYS A 170 2.97 3.90 -7.85
N GLU A 171 4.13 4.44 -8.20
CA GLU A 171 4.67 5.65 -7.57
C GLU A 171 3.79 6.87 -7.81
N ARG A 172 3.35 7.10 -9.05
CA ARG A 172 2.41 8.18 -9.39
C ARG A 172 1.08 8.06 -8.66
N LEU A 173 0.51 6.86 -8.57
CA LEU A 173 -0.71 6.60 -7.82
C LEU A 173 -0.52 6.91 -6.33
N LYS A 174 0.58 6.46 -5.73
CA LYS A 174 0.93 6.76 -4.34
C LYS A 174 1.04 8.27 -4.09
N HIS A 175 1.68 9.01 -5.00
CA HIS A 175 1.78 10.47 -4.90
C HIS A 175 0.42 11.15 -5.03
N ALA A 176 -0.41 10.74 -5.99
CA ALA A 176 -1.75 11.28 -6.18
C ALA A 176 -2.64 11.05 -4.95
N TYR A 177 -2.62 9.84 -4.38
CA TYR A 177 -3.35 9.55 -3.14
C TYR A 177 -2.82 10.36 -1.95
N SER A 178 -1.50 10.53 -1.84
CA SER A 178 -0.89 11.36 -0.80
C SER A 178 -1.30 12.83 -0.93
N ALA A 179 -1.42 13.34 -2.16
CA ALA A 179 -1.91 14.69 -2.44
C ALA A 179 -3.38 14.84 -2.05
N LEU A 180 -4.23 13.88 -2.41
CA LEU A 180 -5.64 13.84 -2.01
C LEU A 180 -5.78 13.87 -0.47
N LYS A 181 -5.03 13.02 0.24
CA LYS A 181 -5.02 13.01 1.70
C LYS A 181 -4.59 14.37 2.28
N LYS A 182 -3.59 15.01 1.68
CA LYS A 182 -3.10 16.32 2.12
C LYS A 182 -4.13 17.43 1.89
N GLU A 183 -4.81 17.43 0.75
CA GLU A 183 -5.87 18.38 0.44
C GLU A 183 -6.99 18.31 1.48
N PHE A 184 -7.55 17.13 1.70
CA PHE A 184 -8.62 16.96 2.69
C PHE A 184 -8.15 17.21 4.12
N ARG A 185 -6.88 16.95 4.43
CA ARG A 185 -6.29 17.37 5.71
C ARG A 185 -6.29 18.90 5.85
N GLN A 186 -5.96 19.64 4.80
CA GLN A 186 -6.00 21.10 4.82
C GLN A 186 -7.43 21.63 4.94
N ILE A 187 -8.40 21.01 4.27
CA ILE A 187 -9.83 21.32 4.41
C ILE A 187 -10.28 21.11 5.85
N PHE A 188 -9.88 20.00 6.47
CA PHE A 188 -10.18 19.71 7.86
C PHE A 188 -9.57 20.77 8.81
N GLU A 189 -8.32 21.15 8.58
CA GLU A 189 -7.59 22.10 9.43
C GLU A 189 -8.06 23.54 9.25
N LYS A 190 -8.67 23.85 8.09
CA LYS A 190 -9.28 25.15 7.82
C LYS A 190 -10.38 25.42 8.86
N MET A 191 -10.13 26.44 9.67
CA MET A 191 -11.05 26.97 10.65
C MET A 191 -11.71 28.22 10.08
N ASP A 192 -12.97 28.44 10.43
CA ASP A 192 -13.60 29.73 10.20
C ASP A 192 -12.88 30.80 11.03
N SER A 193 -12.80 32.03 10.51
CA SER A 193 -12.12 33.15 11.16
C SER A 193 -12.65 33.47 12.57
N LYS A 194 -13.85 32.99 12.91
CA LYS A 194 -14.43 33.03 14.26
C LYS A 194 -13.68 32.17 15.28
N PHE A 195 -13.03 31.09 14.85
CA PHE A 195 -12.34 30.12 15.71
C PHE A 195 -10.83 30.34 15.79
N GLU A 196 -10.26 31.17 14.91
CA GLU A 196 -8.83 31.51 14.95
C GLU A 196 -8.43 32.26 16.23
N GLN A 197 -9.38 32.95 16.86
CA GLN A 197 -9.19 33.70 18.11
C GLN A 197 -9.24 32.83 19.37
N LEU A 198 -9.60 31.54 19.27
CA LEU A 198 -9.72 30.64 20.40
C LEU A 198 -8.35 30.17 20.92
N GLY A 199 -8.30 29.88 22.23
CA GLY A 199 -7.14 29.26 22.84
C GLY A 199 -6.89 27.85 22.30
N GLU A 200 -5.65 27.35 22.41
CA GLU A 200 -5.24 26.05 21.86
C GLU A 200 -6.13 24.88 22.32
N ASN A 201 -6.55 24.89 23.59
CA ASN A 201 -7.42 23.85 24.16
C ASN A 201 -8.83 23.87 23.57
N GLU A 202 -9.40 25.04 23.32
CA GLU A 202 -10.73 25.19 22.72
C GLU A 202 -10.69 24.80 21.24
N ARG A 203 -9.63 25.21 20.54
CA ARG A 203 -9.39 24.80 19.16
C ARG A 203 -9.26 23.28 19.02
N ASN A 204 -8.53 22.64 19.94
CA ASN A 204 -8.42 21.18 19.97
C ASN A 204 -9.78 20.50 20.19
N ARG A 205 -10.65 21.04 21.04
CA ARG A 205 -12.02 20.53 21.24
C ARG A 205 -12.85 20.64 19.95
N VAL A 206 -12.77 21.75 19.24
CA VAL A 206 -13.45 21.92 17.95
C VAL A 206 -12.93 20.93 16.91
N TYR A 207 -11.62 20.71 16.84
CA TYR A 207 -11.07 19.67 15.94
C TYR A 207 -11.54 18.26 16.31
N GLU A 208 -11.67 17.94 17.59
CA GLU A 208 -12.24 16.66 18.04
C GLU A 208 -13.72 16.52 17.64
N GLN A 209 -14.53 17.59 17.75
CA GLN A 209 -15.91 17.61 17.28
C GLN A 209 -16.00 17.38 15.77
N LYS A 210 -15.17 18.09 14.97
CA LYS A 210 -15.06 17.89 13.52
C LYS A 210 -14.64 16.46 13.18
N ALA A 211 -13.63 15.93 13.86
CA ALA A 211 -13.12 14.58 13.62
C ALA A 211 -14.18 13.52 13.95
N SER A 212 -14.91 13.72 15.04
CA SER A 212 -16.05 12.89 15.42
C SER A 212 -17.14 12.90 14.35
N ALA A 213 -17.46 14.07 13.79
CA ALA A 213 -18.42 14.17 12.68
C ALA A 213 -17.93 13.41 11.43
N TRP A 214 -16.64 13.53 11.08
CA TRP A 214 -16.02 12.78 9.97
C TRP A 214 -16.06 11.26 10.19
N TYR A 215 -15.89 10.82 11.43
CA TYR A 215 -16.02 9.41 11.82
C TYR A 215 -17.47 8.92 11.67
N GLN A 216 -18.43 9.67 12.20
CA GLN A 216 -19.86 9.36 12.12
C GLN A 216 -20.34 9.17 10.68
N VAL A 217 -20.06 10.14 9.79
CA VAL A 217 -20.48 10.05 8.38
C VAL A 217 -19.83 8.89 7.62
N THR A 218 -18.71 8.35 8.13
CA THR A 218 -17.97 7.25 7.52
C THR A 218 -18.39 5.88 8.05
N TYR A 219 -18.58 5.73 9.36
CA TYR A 219 -18.75 4.43 10.03
C TYR A 219 -20.16 4.19 10.58
N HIS A 220 -20.95 5.24 10.82
CA HIS A 220 -22.27 5.06 11.41
C HIS A 220 -23.21 4.34 10.43
N PRO A 221 -23.96 3.31 10.86
CA PRO A 221 -24.76 2.47 9.97
C PRO A 221 -25.72 3.24 9.05
N GLU A 222 -26.37 4.29 9.57
CA GLU A 222 -27.28 5.13 8.78
C GLU A 222 -26.58 5.87 7.63
N TRP A 223 -25.36 6.37 7.90
CA TRP A 223 -24.59 7.12 6.91
C TRP A 223 -23.92 6.19 5.90
N VAL A 224 -23.51 4.99 6.33
CA VAL A 224 -23.04 3.92 5.44
C VAL A 224 -24.16 3.54 4.47
N LYS A 225 -25.37 3.28 4.98
CA LYS A 225 -26.55 2.97 4.16
C LYS A 225 -26.84 4.09 3.16
N LYS A 226 -26.83 5.35 3.62
CA LYS A 226 -27.03 6.52 2.76
C LYS A 226 -25.97 6.64 1.65
N SER A 227 -24.71 6.33 1.95
CA SER A 227 -23.62 6.35 0.97
C SER A 227 -23.83 5.27 -0.11
N LEU A 228 -24.25 4.08 0.29
CA LEU A 228 -24.57 2.99 -0.64
C LEU A 228 -25.77 3.31 -1.53
N GLU A 229 -26.81 3.95 -1.00
CA GLU A 229 -27.98 4.38 -1.78
C GLU A 229 -27.62 5.40 -2.88
N LEU A 230 -26.55 6.19 -2.69
CA LEU A 230 -26.05 7.14 -3.69
C LEU A 230 -25.19 6.46 -4.76
N GLN A 231 -24.64 5.27 -4.51
CA GLN A 231 -23.90 4.50 -5.49
C GLN A 231 -24.88 3.85 -6.47
N LYS A 232 -24.85 4.28 -7.73
CA LYS A 232 -25.71 3.72 -8.80
C LYS A 232 -25.46 2.22 -8.99
N PRO A 233 -26.44 1.43 -9.47
CA PRO A 233 -26.34 -0.01 -9.70
C PRO A 233 -25.44 -0.42 -10.89
N ASP A 234 -24.44 0.40 -11.25
CA ASP A 234 -23.54 0.18 -12.39
C ASP A 234 -22.45 -0.85 -12.04
N GLY A 235 -22.87 -2.09 -11.76
CA GLY A 235 -22.10 -3.34 -11.91
C GLY A 235 -20.86 -3.54 -11.03
N THR A 236 -20.47 -2.55 -10.22
CA THR A 236 -19.42 -2.68 -9.21
C THR A 236 -20.15 -2.81 -7.87
N GLY A 237 -20.06 -3.99 -7.25
CA GLY A 237 -20.82 -4.32 -6.04
C GLY A 237 -20.70 -3.26 -4.94
N GLU A 238 -21.69 -3.25 -4.03
CA GLU A 238 -21.76 -2.34 -2.88
C GLU A 238 -20.39 -2.17 -2.21
N LYS A 239 -19.76 -1.01 -2.39
CA LYS A 239 -18.41 -0.77 -1.90
C LYS A 239 -18.42 0.40 -0.93
N VAL A 240 -18.34 0.08 0.35
CA VAL A 240 -18.18 1.09 1.40
C VAL A 240 -16.74 1.60 1.40
N MET A 241 -16.57 2.92 1.34
CA MET A 241 -15.26 3.57 1.50
C MET A 241 -15.06 4.03 2.93
N LEU A 242 -13.93 3.67 3.53
CA LEU A 242 -13.68 3.82 4.97
C LEU A 242 -12.48 4.71 5.30
N SER A 243 -11.66 5.09 4.31
CA SER A 243 -10.41 5.82 4.57
C SER A 243 -10.59 7.33 4.82
N PHE A 244 -11.78 7.90 4.59
CA PHE A 244 -12.06 9.31 4.83
C PHE A 244 -11.79 9.73 6.28
N ALA A 245 -12.32 9.00 7.26
CA ALA A 245 -12.06 9.29 8.67
C ALA A 245 -10.59 9.09 9.09
N TRP A 246 -9.79 8.34 8.31
CA TRP A 246 -8.38 8.10 8.64
C TRP A 246 -7.49 9.33 8.40
N ILE A 247 -8.03 10.35 7.73
CA ILE A 247 -7.39 11.66 7.55
C ILE A 247 -7.23 12.38 8.90
N THR A 248 -8.12 12.12 9.85
CA THR A 248 -8.19 12.76 11.18
C THR A 248 -7.91 11.77 12.31
N ALA A 249 -7.25 10.65 12.00
CA ALA A 249 -6.99 9.56 12.94
C ALA A 249 -6.25 10.00 14.21
N ASP A 250 -5.43 11.04 14.14
CA ASP A 250 -4.75 11.64 15.30
C ASP A 250 -5.73 12.25 16.30
N TYR A 251 -6.78 12.93 15.84
CA TYR A 251 -7.84 13.46 16.71
C TYR A 251 -8.76 12.36 17.23
N LEU A 252 -9.09 11.37 16.40
CA LEU A 252 -9.86 10.20 16.84
C LEU A 252 -9.13 9.42 17.95
N ALA A 253 -7.81 9.24 17.79
CA ALA A 253 -6.97 8.63 18.83
C ALA A 253 -6.98 9.44 20.13
N ARG A 254 -6.90 10.77 20.06
CA ARG A 254 -7.00 11.66 21.23
C ARG A 254 -8.33 11.51 21.96
N ILE A 255 -9.45 11.47 21.22
CA ILE A 255 -10.79 11.26 21.79
C ILE A 255 -10.82 9.94 22.58
N LYS A 256 -10.33 8.85 21.97
CA LYS A 256 -10.32 7.52 22.61
C LYS A 256 -9.41 7.47 23.84
N ILE A 257 -8.24 8.11 23.79
CA ILE A 257 -7.32 8.21 24.94
C ILE A 257 -8.00 8.97 26.09
N ARG A 258 -8.67 10.09 25.80
CA ARG A 258 -9.37 10.89 26.82
C ARG A 258 -10.50 10.11 27.47
N ARG A 259 -11.33 9.42 26.67
CA ARG A 259 -12.43 8.56 27.16
C ARG A 259 -11.90 7.44 28.07
N LYS A 260 -10.81 6.75 27.70
CA LYS A 260 -10.19 5.72 28.55
C LYS A 260 -9.63 6.27 29.87
N GLY A 261 -9.14 7.51 29.88
CA GLY A 261 -8.69 8.18 31.10
C GLY A 261 -9.83 8.55 32.06
N THR A 262 -11.07 8.66 31.58
CA THR A 262 -12.23 9.04 32.41
C THR A 262 -12.78 7.89 33.25
N TRP A 263 -12.46 6.63 32.91
CA TRP A 263 -12.87 5.42 33.65
C TRP A 263 -11.90 5.02 34.79
N ARG A 264 -10.85 5.81 35.03
CA ARG A 264 -9.90 5.61 36.15
C ARG A 264 -10.06 6.71 37.20
N CYS A 265 -11.27 6.90 37.71
CA CYS A 265 -11.56 7.66 38.93
C CYS A 265 -12.66 6.94 39.71
#